data_AF-A0A849DGT4-F1
#
_entry.id   AF-A0A849DGT4-F1
#
_cell.length_a   1.000
_cell.length_b   1.000
_cell.length_c   1.000
_cell.angle_alpha   90.00
_cell.angle_beta   90.00
_cell.angle_gamma   90.00
#
_symmetry.space_group_name_H-M   'P 1'
#
loop_
_entity.id
_entity.type
_entity.pdbx_description
1 polymer ?
#
loop_
_entity_poly.entity_id
_entity_poly.type
_entity_poly.pdbx_seq_one_letter_code
_entity_poly.pdbx_strand_id
1 'polypeptide(L)'
;MSGAPAHGRAARSPNAVCGADDGPVTRITDEPHLVTCPDCIDYADIEALPDDAVSGDLHLIECLRQAARGRFRKIDGVPVDATTAAAILTVYDAASPATRARLAQLPLTRLAEVCWRILRPHL
;
A
#
# COMPACT_ATOMS: atom_id res chain seq x y z
N MET A 1 -0.09 -23.36 -1.32
CA MET A 1 0.04 -22.01 -1.92
C MET A 1 -0.87 -21.10 -1.13
N SER A 2 -0.34 -20.39 -0.13
CA SER A 2 -1.14 -19.47 0.69
C SER A 2 -1.30 -18.15 -0.07
N GLY A 3 -2.53 -17.78 -0.38
CA GLY A 3 -2.86 -16.47 -0.94
C GLY A 3 -2.66 -15.38 0.11
N ALA A 4 -2.19 -14.21 -0.31
CA ALA A 4 -2.11 -13.04 0.57
C ALA A 4 -3.53 -12.64 1.01
N PRO A 5 -3.72 -12.23 2.28
CA PRO A 5 -5.03 -11.80 2.77
C PRO A 5 -5.49 -10.56 2.00
N ALA A 6 -6.76 -10.55 1.59
CA ALA A 6 -7.37 -9.42 0.88
C ALA A 6 -7.82 -8.28 1.82
N HIS A 7 -7.75 -8.50 3.14
CA HIS A 7 -8.31 -7.62 4.16
C HIS A 7 -7.37 -7.53 5.39
N GLY A 8 -7.20 -6.34 5.97
CA GLY A 8 -6.37 -6.13 7.16
C GLY A 8 -6.89 -5.04 8.11
N ARG A 9 -6.59 -5.16 9.41
CA ARG A 9 -6.88 -4.16 10.45
C ARG A 9 -5.56 -3.71 11.08
N ALA A 10 -5.34 -2.40 11.23
CA ALA A 10 -4.19 -1.86 11.97
C ALA A 10 -4.65 -1.43 13.37
N ALA A 11 -3.94 -1.83 14.42
CA ALA A 11 -4.30 -1.47 15.80
C ALA A 11 -4.12 0.02 16.09
N ARG A 12 -3.22 0.69 15.35
CA ARG A 12 -2.84 2.11 15.56
C ARG A 12 -3.36 3.09 14.52
N SER A 13 -4.16 2.65 13.54
CA SER A 13 -4.81 3.54 12.56
C SER A 13 -6.33 3.47 12.75
N PRO A 14 -7.00 4.59 13.08
CA PRO A 14 -8.45 4.60 13.28
C PRO A 14 -9.25 4.37 11.99
N ASN A 15 -8.58 4.31 10.83
CA ASN A 15 -9.20 4.16 9.52
C ASN A 15 -9.17 2.69 9.07
N ALA A 16 -10.30 2.17 8.61
CA ALA A 16 -10.39 0.84 8.03
C ALA A 16 -9.62 0.80 6.71
N VAL A 17 -8.63 -0.09 6.58
CA VAL A 17 -7.97 -0.38 5.31
C VAL A 17 -8.78 -1.49 4.62
N CYS A 18 -10.02 -1.16 4.24
CA CYS A 18 -10.84 -2.05 3.43
C CYS A 18 -10.54 -1.75 1.95
N GLY A 19 -9.92 -2.70 1.25
CA GLY A 19 -9.70 -2.60 -0.20
C GLY A 19 -10.92 -2.92 -1.06
N ALA A 20 -12.13 -2.96 -0.48
CA ALA A 20 -13.34 -3.16 -1.26
C ALA A 20 -13.69 -1.87 -2.01
N ASP A 21 -13.65 -1.94 -3.34
CA ASP A 21 -14.36 -1.06 -4.26
C ASP A 21 -15.75 -0.70 -3.72
N ASP A 22 -16.28 0.46 -4.12
CA ASP A 22 -17.61 1.04 -3.81
C ASP A 22 -18.80 0.13 -4.19
N GLY A 23 -18.82 -1.11 -3.70
CA GLY A 23 -19.89 -2.07 -3.88
C GLY A 23 -21.09 -1.70 -3.04
N PRO A 24 -22.28 -2.27 -3.32
CA PRO A 24 -23.54 -1.90 -2.66
C PRO A 24 -23.58 -2.18 -1.14
N VAL A 25 -22.49 -2.71 -0.56
CA VAL A 25 -22.35 -3.10 0.85
C VAL A 25 -21.20 -2.36 1.56
N THR A 26 -20.46 -1.47 0.89
CA THR A 26 -19.46 -0.62 1.56
C THR A 26 -20.16 0.36 2.49
N ARG A 27 -20.10 0.10 3.80
CA ARG A 27 -20.51 1.05 4.83
C ARG A 27 -19.42 2.10 5.00
N ILE A 28 -19.65 3.30 4.45
CA ILE A 28 -18.92 4.50 4.86
C ILE A 28 -19.43 4.85 6.28
N THR A 29 -18.54 4.88 7.26
CA THR A 29 -18.85 5.25 8.64
C THR A 29 -17.74 6.09 9.25
N ASP A 30 -18.11 7.02 10.13
CA ASP A 30 -17.18 7.86 10.88
C ASP A 30 -16.46 7.09 12.00
N GLU A 31 -16.86 5.84 12.25
CA GLU A 31 -16.24 4.94 13.23
C GLU A 31 -15.75 3.63 12.57
N PRO A 32 -14.67 3.69 11.76
CA PRO A 32 -14.24 2.55 10.93
C PRO A 32 -13.82 1.33 11.74
N HIS A 33 -13.31 1.56 12.95
CA HIS A 33 -12.90 0.52 13.89
C HIS A 33 -14.08 -0.32 14.42
N LEU A 34 -15.32 0.17 14.33
CA LEU A 34 -16.53 -0.56 14.73
C LEU A 34 -17.11 -1.43 13.60
N VAL A 35 -16.62 -1.28 12.37
CA VAL A 35 -17.09 -2.06 11.23
C VAL A 35 -16.61 -3.50 11.35
N THR A 36 -17.55 -4.41 11.61
CA THR A 36 -17.39 -5.83 11.40
C THR A 36 -17.96 -6.18 10.01
N CYS A 37 -17.10 -6.28 9.01
CA CYS A 37 -17.45 -6.85 7.70
C CYS A 37 -17.62 -8.38 7.85
N PRO A 38 -18.79 -8.95 7.53
CA PRO A 38 -19.04 -10.39 7.60
C PRO A 38 -18.20 -11.20 6.61
N ASP A 39 -17.71 -10.58 5.53
CA ASP A 39 -16.86 -11.22 4.51
C ASP A 39 -15.38 -11.29 4.93
N CYS A 40 -15.00 -10.60 6.00
CA CYS A 40 -13.62 -10.51 6.47
C CYS A 40 -13.41 -11.32 7.76
N ILE A 41 -14.03 -12.50 7.89
CA ILE A 41 -13.88 -13.37 9.08
C ILE A 41 -12.41 -13.65 9.46
N ASP A 42 -11.50 -13.54 8.48
CA ASP A 42 -10.04 -13.72 8.61
C ASP A 42 -9.27 -12.40 8.56
N TYR A 43 -9.62 -11.40 9.39
CA TYR A 43 -8.81 -10.19 9.51
C TYR A 43 -7.39 -10.54 10.00
N ALA A 44 -6.38 -10.22 9.18
CA ALA A 44 -5.02 -10.21 9.67
C ALA A 44 -4.76 -8.89 10.42
N ASP A 45 -4.17 -9.00 11.62
CA ASP A 45 -3.54 -7.85 12.27
C ASP A 45 -2.37 -7.41 11.40
N ILE A 46 -2.51 -6.25 10.77
CA ILE A 46 -1.52 -5.68 9.85
C ILE A 46 -0.17 -5.55 10.54
N GLU A 47 -0.15 -5.27 11.85
CA GLU A 47 1.09 -5.17 12.62
C GLU A 47 1.78 -6.53 12.73
N ALA A 48 1.02 -7.62 12.81
CA ALA A 48 1.52 -8.99 12.87
C ALA A 48 1.88 -9.57 11.49
N LEU A 49 1.40 -8.98 10.39
CA LEU A 49 1.78 -9.41 9.04
C LEU A 49 3.27 -9.12 8.78
N PRO A 50 4.02 -10.06 8.18
CA PRO A 50 5.37 -9.78 7.74
C PRO A 50 5.37 -8.75 6.61
N ASP A 51 6.48 -8.04 6.45
CA ASP A 51 6.70 -7.20 5.28
C ASP A 51 6.92 -8.09 4.04
N ASP A 52 6.28 -7.74 2.92
CA ASP A 52 6.49 -8.38 1.62
C ASP A 52 7.82 -7.94 0.98
N ALA A 53 8.27 -6.73 1.30
CA ALA A 53 9.54 -6.17 0.87
C ALA A 53 10.00 -5.07 1.83
N VAL A 54 11.29 -4.77 1.79
CA VAL A 54 11.89 -3.60 2.45
C VAL A 54 12.57 -2.70 1.44
N SER A 55 12.82 -1.45 1.80
CA SER A 55 13.59 -0.53 0.95
C SER A 55 14.97 -1.07 0.60
N GLY A 56 15.37 -0.88 -0.65
CA GLY A 56 16.60 -1.45 -1.20
C GLY A 56 16.48 -2.91 -1.65
N ASP A 57 15.36 -3.59 -1.38
CA ASP A 57 15.09 -4.94 -1.89
C ASP A 57 14.87 -4.93 -3.41
N LEU A 58 15.39 -5.96 -4.08
CA LEU A 58 15.15 -6.23 -5.49
C LEU A 58 13.66 -6.45 -5.79
N HIS A 59 12.89 -6.90 -4.81
CA HIS A 59 11.46 -7.19 -4.95
C HIS A 59 10.53 -5.99 -4.72
N LEU A 60 11.05 -4.84 -4.26
CA LEU A 60 10.26 -3.63 -3.96
C LEU A 60 9.34 -3.23 -5.11
N ILE A 61 9.89 -3.11 -6.32
CA ILE A 61 9.16 -2.62 -7.50
C ILE A 61 8.08 -3.61 -7.93
N GLU A 62 8.33 -4.91 -7.81
CA GLU A 62 7.32 -5.92 -8.11
C GLU A 62 6.19 -5.90 -7.07
N CYS A 63 6.52 -5.71 -5.78
CA CYS A 63 5.50 -5.52 -4.74
C CYS A 63 4.63 -4.29 -5.04
N LEU A 64 5.23 -3.16 -5.44
CA LEU A 64 4.48 -1.97 -5.85
C LEU A 64 3.56 -2.24 -7.06
N ARG A 65 4.02 -3.00 -8.06
CA ARG A 65 3.17 -3.40 -9.21
C ARG A 65 1.99 -4.25 -8.82
N GLN A 66 2.16 -5.10 -7.81
CA GLN A 66 1.09 -5.93 -7.27
C GLN A 66 0.11 -5.10 -6.45
N ALA A 67 0.60 -4.17 -5.63
CA ALA A 67 -0.21 -3.21 -4.89
C ALA A 67 -1.07 -2.34 -5.82
N ALA A 68 -0.49 -1.83 -6.91
CA ALA A 68 -1.22 -1.05 -7.93
C ALA A 68 -2.32 -1.86 -8.64
N ARG A 69 -2.29 -3.19 -8.57
CA ARG A 69 -3.34 -4.10 -9.09
C ARG A 69 -4.33 -4.53 -8.00
N GLY A 70 -4.34 -3.86 -6.84
CA GLY A 70 -5.25 -4.13 -5.73
C GLY A 70 -4.85 -5.28 -4.82
N ARG A 71 -3.62 -5.82 -4.93
CA ARG A 71 -3.14 -6.84 -3.97
C ARG A 71 -2.62 -6.16 -2.72
N PHE A 72 -3.04 -6.62 -1.54
CA PHE A 72 -2.46 -6.17 -0.29
C PHE A 72 -0.94 -6.40 -0.28
N ARG A 73 -0.19 -5.34 0.02
CA ARG A 73 1.25 -5.38 0.23
C ARG A 73 1.64 -4.53 1.43
N LYS A 74 2.51 -5.07 2.26
CA LYS A 74 3.15 -4.35 3.36
C LYS A 74 4.62 -4.16 3.02
N ILE A 75 5.07 -2.92 2.95
CA ILE A 75 6.44 -2.56 2.61
C ILE A 75 6.97 -1.60 3.67
N ASP A 76 8.15 -1.87 4.22
CA ASP A 76 8.74 -1.11 5.34
C ASP A 76 7.76 -0.91 6.53
N GLY A 77 7.04 -1.96 6.92
CA GLY A 77 6.07 -1.89 7.99
C GLY A 77 4.73 -1.23 7.61
N VAL A 78 4.58 -0.71 6.39
CA VAL A 78 3.45 0.13 5.99
C VAL A 78 2.59 -0.56 4.92
N PRO A 79 1.26 -0.66 5.10
CA PRO A 79 0.34 -1.06 4.04
C PRO A 79 0.38 -0.07 2.89
N VAL A 80 0.50 -0.58 1.67
CA VAL A 80 0.55 0.26 0.47
C VAL A 80 -0.75 0.12 -0.31
N ASP A 81 -1.50 1.22 -0.42
CA ASP A 81 -2.70 1.27 -1.25
C ASP A 81 -2.37 1.41 -2.74
N ALA A 82 -3.33 1.08 -3.60
CA ALA A 82 -3.16 1.08 -5.05
C ALA A 82 -2.83 2.47 -5.62
N THR A 83 -3.36 3.55 -5.03
CA THR A 83 -3.12 4.93 -5.50
C THR A 83 -1.69 5.35 -5.23
N THR A 84 -1.20 5.11 -4.00
CA THR A 84 0.19 5.39 -3.63
C THR A 84 1.15 4.57 -4.49
N ALA A 85 0.87 3.28 -4.69
CA ALA A 85 1.69 2.43 -5.55
C ALA A 85 1.74 2.94 -7.01
N ALA A 86 0.59 3.31 -7.58
CA ALA A 86 0.51 3.84 -8.94
C ALA A 86 1.28 5.17 -9.11
N ALA A 87 1.23 6.06 -8.11
CA ALA A 87 1.97 7.31 -8.11
C ALA A 87 3.50 7.06 -8.12
N ILE A 88 3.98 6.15 -7.28
CA ILE A 88 5.41 5.78 -7.23
C ILE A 88 5.84 5.18 -8.57
N LEU A 89 5.07 4.22 -9.10
CA LEU A 89 5.41 3.55 -10.37
C LEU A 89 5.43 4.52 -11.55
N THR A 90 4.52 5.50 -11.60
CA THR A 90 4.50 6.53 -12.64
C THR A 90 5.83 7.29 -12.70
N VAL A 91 6.34 7.72 -11.55
CA VAL A 91 7.61 8.43 -11.47
C VAL A 91 8.79 7.50 -11.75
N TYR A 92 8.77 6.30 -11.17
CA TYR A 92 9.84 5.30 -11.35
C TYR A 92 10.00 4.90 -12.82
N ASP A 93 8.91 4.59 -13.51
CA ASP A 93 8.92 4.16 -14.90
C ASP A 93 9.29 5.29 -15.86
N ALA A 94 9.03 6.56 -15.51
CA ALA A 94 9.50 7.72 -16.29
C ALA A 94 10.98 8.06 -16.03
N ALA A 95 11.59 7.55 -14.96
CA ALA A 95 12.93 7.94 -14.53
C ALA A 95 14.06 7.20 -15.29
N SER A 96 15.23 7.84 -15.35
CA SER A 96 16.45 7.22 -15.88
C SER A 96 16.89 6.01 -15.03
N PRO A 97 17.68 5.05 -15.56
CA PRO A 97 18.16 3.91 -14.78
C PRO A 97 18.92 4.30 -13.50
N ALA A 98 19.75 5.34 -13.57
CA ALA A 98 20.48 5.85 -12.41
C ALA A 98 19.53 6.45 -11.35
N THR A 99 18.49 7.17 -11.79
CA THR A 99 17.46 7.71 -10.90
C THR A 99 16.62 6.60 -10.29
N ARG A 100 16.22 5.60 -11.07
CA ARG A 100 15.49 4.41 -10.58
C ARG A 100 16.25 3.69 -9.48
N ALA A 101 17.55 3.49 -9.66
CA ALA A 101 18.40 2.87 -8.66
C ALA A 101 18.44 3.69 -7.36
N ARG A 102 18.46 5.03 -7.44
CA ARG A 102 18.38 5.91 -6.27
C ARG A 102 17.00 5.86 -5.60
N LEU A 103 15.93 5.89 -6.37
CA LEU A 103 14.55 5.83 -5.85
C LEU A 103 14.27 4.53 -5.10
N ALA A 104 14.72 3.39 -5.63
CA ALA A 104 14.52 2.07 -5.01
C ALA A 104 15.24 1.89 -3.67
N GLN A 105 16.18 2.78 -3.33
CA GLN A 105 16.93 2.76 -2.06
C GLN A 105 16.31 3.68 -0.99
N LEU A 106 15.31 4.49 -1.35
CA LEU A 106 14.65 5.36 -0.39
C LEU A 106 13.65 4.56 0.45
N PRO A 107 13.54 4.85 1.77
CA PRO A 107 12.42 4.40 2.59
C PRO A 107 11.08 4.65 1.89
N LEU A 108 10.14 3.71 1.93
CA LEU A 108 8.88 3.80 1.19
C LEU A 108 8.15 5.15 1.41
N THR A 109 8.08 5.61 2.65
CA THR A 109 7.42 6.89 2.99
C THR A 109 8.09 8.07 2.30
N ARG A 110 9.43 8.07 2.24
CA ARG A 110 10.20 9.11 1.56
C ARG A 110 10.10 9.00 0.04
N LEU A 111 10.09 7.77 -0.49
CA LEU A 111 9.85 7.51 -1.90
C LEU A 111 8.48 8.08 -2.32
N ALA A 112 7.43 7.76 -1.58
CA ALA A 112 6.08 8.28 -1.81
C ALA A 112 6.03 9.81 -1.78
N GLU A 113 6.62 10.44 -0.76
CA GLU A 113 6.67 11.91 -0.65
C GLU A 113 7.35 12.56 -1.87
N VAL A 114 8.51 12.04 -2.28
CA VAL A 114 9.24 12.55 -3.45
C VAL A 114 8.40 12.40 -4.71
N CYS A 115 7.80 11.23 -4.93
CA CYS A 115 6.96 10.98 -6.09
C CYS A 115 5.74 11.89 -6.13
N TRP A 116 5.06 12.10 -5.00
CA TRP A 116 3.93 13.00 -4.92
C TRP A 116 4.31 14.45 -5.21
N ARG A 117 5.45 14.93 -4.70
CA ARG A 117 5.96 16.27 -5.02
C ARG A 117 6.29 16.46 -6.50
N ILE A 118 6.74 15.40 -7.18
CA ILE A 118 7.01 15.43 -8.61
C ILE A 118 5.69 15.50 -9.40
N LEU A 119 4.70 14.68 -9.02
CA LEU A 119 3.41 14.63 -9.70
C LEU A 119 2.50 15.82 -9.39
N ARG A 120 2.65 16.41 -8.19
CA ARG A 120 1.81 17.49 -7.66
C ARG A 120 2.69 18.53 -6.95
N PRO A 121 3.45 19.35 -7.69
CA PRO A 121 4.43 20.28 -7.14
C PRO A 121 3.83 21.48 -6.36
N HIS A 122 2.51 21.61 -6.34
CA HIS A 122 1.78 22.73 -5.72
C HIS A 122 0.88 22.31 -4.56
N LEU A 123 0.92 21.04 -4.17
CA LEU A 123 0.31 20.55 -2.94
C LEU A 123 1.31 20.55 -1.78
#